data_AF-A0A821UD05-F1
#
_entry.id   AF-A0A821UD05-F1
#
_cell.length_a   1.000
_cell.length_b   1.000
_cell.length_c   1.000
_cell.angle_alpha   90.00
_cell.angle_beta   90.00
_cell.angle_gamma   90.00
#
_symmetry.space_group_name_H-M   'P 1'
#
loop_
_entity.id
_entity.type
_entity.pdbx_description
1 polymer ?
#
loop_
_entity_poly.entity_id
_entity_poly.type
_entity_poly.pdbx_seq_one_letter_code
_entity_poly.pdbx_strand_id
1 'polypeptide(L)'
;MTPIDMFSSSSDSSRFKLMSMALLLDNSNDAIIWRGPRKIAMIQRLLLGVKWGELDYLIIDTPPGTSDEHIAVMTVLKQQIHAKDFLRAILVTTPQMLSINDVRREITFCQKTSFQIIGLIEKMSGYICEHCSEC
;
A
#
# COMPACT_ATOMS: atom_id res chain seq x y z
N MET A 1 -7.35 3.30 -17.29
CA MET A 1 -5.96 3.78 -17.14
C MET A 1 -5.03 2.59 -17.27
N THR A 2 -3.84 2.77 -17.84
CA THR A 2 -2.85 1.69 -18.02
C THR A 2 -1.73 1.89 -17.00
N PRO A 3 -1.34 0.86 -16.22
CA PRO A 3 -0.21 0.96 -15.30
C PRO A 3 1.11 1.09 -16.06
N ILE A 4 2.13 1.60 -15.38
CA ILE A 4 3.50 1.63 -15.88
C ILE A 4 4.10 0.24 -15.70
N ASP A 5 4.58 -0.35 -16.78
CA ASP A 5 5.33 -1.59 -16.74
C ASP A 5 6.77 -1.33 -16.30
N MET A 6 7.15 -1.84 -15.13
CA MET A 6 8.54 -1.78 -14.66
C MET A 6 9.24 -3.11 -14.99
N PHE A 7 10.49 -3.02 -15.42
CA PHE A 7 11.33 -4.19 -15.77
C PHE A 7 10.81 -4.97 -16.98
N SER A 8 10.35 -4.28 -18.02
CA SER A 8 10.09 -4.89 -19.33
C SER A 8 11.43 -5.28 -19.97
N SER A 9 11.67 -6.58 -20.11
CA SER A 9 12.75 -7.11 -20.95
C SER A 9 12.17 -7.47 -22.32
N SER A 10 13.00 -7.42 -23.36
CA SER A 10 12.62 -7.44 -24.77
C SER A 10 11.92 -8.72 -25.29
N SER A 11 11.54 -9.66 -24.42
CA SER A 11 10.93 -10.94 -24.82
C SER A 11 9.90 -11.54 -23.85
N ASP A 12 9.49 -10.85 -22.78
CA ASP A 12 8.58 -11.43 -21.78
C ASP A 12 7.61 -10.37 -21.23
N SER A 13 6.38 -10.79 -20.93
CA SER A 13 5.35 -9.96 -20.29
C SER A 13 5.89 -9.24 -19.05
N SER A 14 5.48 -7.98 -18.84
CA SER A 14 5.92 -7.17 -17.70
C SER A 14 5.65 -7.88 -16.37
N ARG A 15 6.71 -8.10 -15.58
CA ARG A 15 6.60 -8.81 -14.29
C ARG A 15 6.20 -7.91 -13.13
N PHE A 16 6.21 -6.60 -13.33
CA PHE A 16 5.85 -5.63 -12.30
C PHE A 16 5.11 -4.45 -12.92
N LYS A 17 3.96 -4.10 -12.33
CA LYS A 17 3.10 -3.00 -12.77
C LYS A 17 2.97 -2.00 -11.62
N LEU A 18 3.17 -0.73 -11.93
CA LEU A 18 3.07 0.36 -10.97
C LEU A 18 1.96 1.34 -11.37
N MET A 19 1.18 1.76 -10.37
CA MET A 19 0.34 2.94 -10.46
C MET A 19 0.50 3.75 -9.18
N SER A 20 0.55 5.07 -9.31
CA SER A 20 0.64 5.98 -8.18
C SER A 20 -0.19 7.23 -8.44
N MET A 21 -0.68 7.83 -7.36
CA MET A 21 -1.33 9.14 -7.37
C MET A 21 -0.45 10.22 -7.99
N ALA A 22 0.88 10.14 -7.77
CA ALA A 22 1.83 11.11 -8.28
C ALA A 22 1.88 11.15 -9.83
N LEU A 23 1.51 10.06 -10.50
CA LEU A 23 1.45 9.99 -11.97
C LEU A 23 0.22 10.71 -12.56
N LEU A 24 -0.74 11.08 -11.72
CA LEU A 24 -2.00 11.71 -12.13
C LEU A 24 -2.02 13.21 -11.86
N LEU A 25 -0.95 13.74 -11.26
CA LEU A 25 -0.79 15.17 -11.04
C LEU A 25 -0.11 15.80 -12.25
N ASP A 26 -0.57 16.99 -12.64
CA ASP A 26 0.05 17.77 -13.71
C ASP A 26 1.44 18.28 -13.30
N ASN A 27 1.65 18.51 -12.00
CA ASN A 27 2.93 18.92 -11.43
C ASN A 27 3.25 18.08 -10.19
N SER A 28 4.46 17.51 -10.14
CA SER A 28 4.93 16.66 -9.05
C SER A 28 5.07 17.38 -7.70
N ASN A 29 5.12 18.72 -7.69
CA ASN A 29 5.25 19.52 -6.48
C ASN A 29 3.90 19.95 -5.88
N ASP A 30 2.78 19.60 -6.52
CA ASP A 30 1.47 20.03 -6.05
C ASP A 30 1.01 19.21 -4.83
N ALA A 31 0.60 19.92 -3.78
CA ALA A 31 0.00 19.28 -2.61
C ALA A 31 -1.39 18.72 -2.94
N ILE A 32 -1.58 17.42 -2.71
CA ILE A 32 -2.88 16.78 -2.89
C ILE A 32 -3.77 17.05 -1.67
N ILE A 33 -4.65 18.05 -1.76
CA ILE A 33 -5.66 18.32 -0.73
C ILE A 33 -7.04 17.86 -1.22
N TRP A 34 -7.30 16.56 -1.15
CA TRP A 34 -8.58 16.00 -1.60
C TRP A 34 -9.47 15.60 -0.43
N ARG A 35 -10.72 16.09 -0.45
CA ARG A 35 -11.69 15.83 0.62
C ARG A 35 -12.50 14.55 0.35
N GLY A 36 -12.81 13.83 1.42
CA GLY A 36 -13.64 12.62 1.55
C GLY A 36 -14.06 11.94 0.24
N PRO A 37 -15.15 12.36 -0.42
CA PRO A 37 -15.69 11.68 -1.60
C PRO A 37 -14.71 11.59 -2.77
N ARG A 38 -13.93 12.65 -3.02
CA ARG A 38 -12.96 12.68 -4.14
C ARG A 38 -11.82 11.69 -3.91
N LYS A 39 -11.39 11.56 -2.65
CA LYS A 39 -10.35 10.60 -2.23
C LYS A 39 -10.83 9.16 -2.43
N ILE A 40 -12.04 8.84 -1.95
CA ILE A 40 -12.65 7.51 -2.12
C ILE A 40 -12.84 7.17 -3.60
N ALA A 41 -13.37 8.12 -4.39
CA ALA A 41 -13.55 7.92 -5.83
C ALA A 41 -12.22 7.64 -6.56
N MET A 42 -11.11 8.27 -6.13
CA MET A 42 -9.81 7.96 -6.72
C MET A 42 -9.30 6.58 -6.31
N ILE A 43 -9.45 6.18 -5.04
CA ILE A 43 -9.11 4.83 -4.60
C ILE A 43 -9.88 3.80 -5.43
N GLN A 44 -11.19 4.00 -5.62
CA GLN A 44 -12.01 3.17 -6.51
C GLN A 44 -11.45 3.13 -7.94
N ARG A 45 -11.06 4.28 -8.48
CA ARG A 45 -10.50 4.37 -9.83
C ARG A 45 -9.14 3.67 -9.96
N LEU A 46 -8.29 3.71 -8.94
CA LEU A 46 -7.00 3.00 -8.93
C LEU A 46 -7.18 1.49 -8.84
N LEU A 47 -8.14 1.02 -8.04
CA LEU A 47 -8.39 -0.40 -7.84
C LEU A 47 -9.15 -1.03 -9.03
N LEU A 48 -10.15 -0.33 -9.57
CA LEU A 48 -11.07 -0.90 -10.57
C LEU A 48 -10.91 -0.30 -11.98
N GLY A 49 -10.44 0.94 -12.08
CA GLY A 49 -10.32 1.66 -13.35
C GLY A 49 -8.95 1.48 -14.04
N VAL A 50 -8.00 0.84 -13.36
CA VAL A 50 -6.69 0.50 -13.93
C VAL A 50 -6.75 -0.89 -14.52
N LYS A 51 -6.23 -1.04 -15.75
CA LYS A 51 -6.17 -2.31 -16.47
C LYS A 51 -4.98 -3.13 -15.96
N TRP A 52 -5.11 -3.67 -14.75
CA TRP A 52 -4.09 -4.49 -14.12
C TRP A 52 -3.81 -5.79 -14.88
N GLY A 53 -4.82 -6.36 -15.54
CA GLY A 53 -4.73 -7.67 -16.20
C GLY A 53 -4.71 -8.80 -15.17
N GLU A 54 -4.09 -9.92 -15.52
CA GLU A 54 -3.85 -11.01 -14.57
C GLU A 54 -2.70 -10.63 -13.64
N LEU A 55 -2.93 -10.81 -12.33
CA LEU A 55 -1.97 -10.55 -11.26
C LEU A 55 -2.05 -11.67 -10.23
N ASP A 56 -0.90 -12.17 -9.79
CA ASP A 56 -0.82 -13.04 -8.62
C ASP A 56 -1.01 -12.25 -7.31
N TYR A 57 -0.47 -11.03 -7.27
CA TYR A 57 -0.50 -10.16 -6.11
C TYR A 57 -0.73 -8.70 -6.50
N LEU A 58 -1.54 -8.01 -5.69
CA LEU A 58 -1.70 -6.56 -5.75
C LEU A 58 -1.25 -5.98 -4.40
N ILE A 59 -0.14 -5.24 -4.40
CA ILE A 59 0.37 -4.56 -3.21
C ILE A 59 -0.19 -3.14 -3.21
N ILE A 60 -0.75 -2.74 -2.07
CA ILE A 60 -1.33 -1.41 -1.87
C ILE A 60 -0.54 -0.73 -0.77
N ASP A 61 0.20 0.32 -1.13
CA ASP A 61 0.87 1.19 -0.18
C ASP A 61 -0.12 2.25 0.32
N THR A 62 -0.58 2.09 1.56
CA THR A 62 -1.55 2.99 2.18
C THR A 62 -0.84 4.05 3.02
N PRO A 63 -1.38 5.28 3.09
CA PRO A 63 -0.88 6.28 4.04
C PRO A 63 -0.86 5.74 5.48
N PRO A 64 0.01 6.27 6.36
CA PRO A 64 0.12 5.78 7.73
C PRO A 64 -1.14 6.05 8.58
N GLY A 65 -1.33 5.25 9.63
CA GLY A 65 -2.35 5.47 10.66
C GLY A 65 -3.63 4.66 10.46
N THR A 66 -4.69 5.03 11.16
CA THR A 66 -6.01 4.36 11.09
C THR A 66 -7.00 5.18 10.27
N SER A 67 -6.63 5.48 9.03
CA SER A 67 -7.32 6.43 8.18
C SER A 67 -8.52 5.82 7.41
N ASP A 68 -9.41 6.68 6.89
CA ASP A 68 -10.56 6.27 6.06
C ASP A 68 -10.13 5.55 4.78
N GLU A 69 -8.88 5.76 4.34
CA GLU A 69 -8.28 5.18 3.16
C GLU A 69 -8.25 3.65 3.23
N HIS A 70 -7.85 3.06 4.37
CA HIS A 70 -7.85 1.61 4.54
C HIS A 70 -9.26 1.03 4.47
N ILE A 71 -10.24 1.72 5.07
CA ILE A 71 -11.65 1.33 5.01
C ILE A 71 -12.18 1.41 3.58
N ALA A 72 -11.82 2.46 2.84
CA ALA A 72 -12.21 2.64 1.45
C ALA A 72 -11.65 1.52 0.57
N VAL A 73 -10.34 1.22 0.65
CA VAL A 73 -9.72 0.10 -0.06
C VAL A 73 -10.44 -1.20 0.24
N MET A 74 -10.64 -1.49 1.52
CA MET A 74 -11.33 -2.70 1.97
C MET A 74 -12.76 -2.80 1.41
N THR A 75 -13.53 -1.72 1.53
CA THR A 75 -14.94 -1.69 1.13
C THR A 75 -15.08 -1.92 -0.37
N VAL A 76 -14.23 -1.28 -1.16
CA VAL A 76 -14.21 -1.43 -2.62
C VAL A 76 -13.86 -2.86 -3.01
N LEU A 77 -12.81 -3.44 -2.42
CA LEU A 77 -12.38 -4.79 -2.74
C LEU A 77 -13.38 -5.86 -2.29
N LYS A 78 -14.01 -5.70 -1.11
CA LYS A 78 -15.06 -6.60 -0.62
C LYS A 78 -16.31 -6.62 -1.50
N GLN A 79 -16.64 -5.51 -2.17
CA GLN A 79 -17.82 -5.41 -3.03
C GLN A 79 -17.60 -6.06 -4.41
N GLN A 80 -16.38 -6.00 -4.93
CA GLN A 80 -16.09 -6.38 -6.32
C GLN A 80 -15.56 -7.80 -6.47
N ILE A 81 -14.83 -8.25 -5.46
CA ILE A 81 -14.20 -9.55 -5.44
C ILE A 81 -14.78 -10.23 -4.21
N HIS A 82 -15.07 -11.53 -4.25
CA HIS A 82 -15.25 -12.32 -3.01
C HIS A 82 -13.92 -12.39 -2.21
N ALA A 83 -13.12 -11.33 -2.22
CA ALA A 83 -11.79 -11.16 -1.64
C ALA A 83 -11.80 -11.07 -0.12
N LYS A 84 -12.95 -11.30 0.53
CA LYS A 84 -13.02 -11.30 1.99
C LYS A 84 -12.01 -12.28 2.60
N ASP A 85 -11.67 -13.35 1.86
CA ASP A 85 -10.70 -14.37 2.28
C ASP A 85 -9.24 -14.08 1.87
N PHE A 86 -8.99 -13.01 1.10
CA PHE A 86 -7.67 -12.71 0.52
C PHE A 86 -7.04 -11.39 1.02
N LEU A 87 -7.81 -10.50 1.65
CA LEU A 87 -7.28 -9.23 2.16
C LEU A 87 -6.38 -9.45 3.38
N ARG A 88 -5.09 -9.27 3.16
CA ARG A 88 -4.03 -9.43 4.15
C ARG A 88 -3.33 -8.11 4.41
N ALA A 89 -2.91 -7.89 5.65
CA ALA A 89 -2.16 -6.70 6.07
C ALA A 89 -0.77 -7.11 6.58
N ILE A 90 0.23 -6.36 6.16
CA ILE A 90 1.58 -6.37 6.74
C ILE A 90 1.73 -5.03 7.45
N LEU A 91 2.04 -5.08 8.75
CA LEU A 91 2.28 -3.87 9.53
C LEU A 91 3.78 -3.56 9.48
N VAL A 92 4.13 -2.28 9.38
CA VAL A 92 5.52 -1.84 9.35
C VAL A 92 5.72 -0.84 10.48
N THR A 93 6.70 -1.08 11.33
CA THR A 93 7.03 -0.22 12.48
C THR A 93 8.52 0.08 12.51
N THR A 94 8.92 0.96 13.42
CA THR A 94 10.32 1.22 13.76
C THR A 94 10.52 1.06 15.27
N PRO A 95 11.76 0.83 15.76
CA PRO A 95 12.01 0.57 17.19
C PRO A 95 11.62 1.71 18.14
N GLN A 96 11.33 2.91 17.62
CA GLN A 96 10.95 4.06 18.43
C GLN A 96 9.53 3.89 19.00
N MET A 97 9.38 4.23 20.27
CA MET A 97 8.13 4.08 21.02
C MET A 97 6.90 4.73 20.36
N LEU A 98 7.09 5.82 19.60
CA LEU A 98 6.00 6.47 18.87
C LEU A 98 5.42 5.53 17.80
N SER A 99 6.26 4.93 16.96
CA SER A 99 5.81 4.00 15.91
C SER A 99 5.16 2.75 16.49
N ILE A 100 5.72 2.22 17.59
CA ILE A 100 5.14 1.06 18.29
C ILE A 100 3.72 1.37 18.79
N ASN A 101 3.50 2.56 19.34
CA ASN A 101 2.18 2.96 19.82
C ASN A 101 1.17 3.14 18.68
N ASP A 102 1.60 3.62 17.52
CA ASP A 102 0.73 3.74 16.34
C ASP A 102 0.37 2.36 15.77
N VAL A 103 1.33 1.45 15.66
CA VAL A 103 1.08 0.08 15.20
C VAL A 103 0.15 -0.69 16.15
N ARG A 104 0.21 -0.46 17.47
CA ARG A 104 -0.77 -1.03 18.41
C ARG A 104 -2.21 -0.61 18.09
N ARG A 105 -2.40 0.65 17.67
CA ARG A 105 -3.71 1.15 17.24
C ARG A 105 -4.12 0.53 15.89
N GLU A 106 -3.18 0.38 14.96
CA GLU A 106 -3.41 -0.29 13.67
C GLU A 106 -3.79 -1.78 13.85
N ILE A 107 -3.17 -2.50 14.78
CA ILE A 107 -3.56 -3.88 15.11
C ILE A 107 -5.03 -3.93 15.53
N THR A 108 -5.43 -3.03 16.43
CA THR A 108 -6.82 -2.93 16.90
C THR A 108 -7.77 -2.57 15.75
N PHE A 109 -7.34 -1.69 14.84
CA PHE A 109 -8.08 -1.33 13.63
C PHE A 109 -8.28 -2.54 12.71
N CYS A 110 -7.22 -3.30 12.41
CA CYS A 110 -7.29 -4.50 11.58
C CYS A 110 -8.24 -5.55 12.17
N GLN A 111 -8.20 -5.75 13.48
CA GLN A 111 -9.14 -6.64 14.18
C GLN A 111 -10.60 -6.22 13.99
N LYS A 112 -10.90 -4.92 14.11
CA LYS A 112 -12.26 -4.38 13.93
C LYS A 112 -12.74 -4.40 12.48
N THR A 113 -11.83 -4.30 11.52
CA THR A 113 -12.14 -4.24 10.09
C THR A 113 -12.00 -5.59 9.37
N SER A 114 -11.57 -6.61 10.11
CA SER A 114 -11.33 -7.97 9.61
C SER A 114 -10.22 -8.04 8.54
N PHE A 115 -9.20 -7.19 8.62
CA PHE A 115 -7.95 -7.43 7.89
C PHE A 115 -7.19 -8.57 8.58
N GLN A 116 -6.80 -9.58 7.82
CA GLN A 116 -5.92 -10.63 8.35
C GLN A 116 -4.49 -10.09 8.41
N ILE A 117 -3.95 -9.86 9.60
CA ILE A 117 -2.53 -9.52 9.76
C ILE A 117 -1.70 -10.78 9.51
N ILE A 118 -0.79 -10.72 8.54
CA ILE A 118 0.10 -11.83 8.18
C ILE A 118 1.56 -11.62 8.61
N GLY A 119 1.90 -10.42 9.07
CA GLY A 119 3.25 -10.12 9.54
C GLY A 119 3.40 -8.71 10.10
N LEU A 120 4.45 -8.55 10.89
CA LEU A 120 4.96 -7.27 11.38
C LEU A 120 6.43 -7.16 10.97
N ILE A 121 6.79 -6.05 10.34
CA ILE A 121 8.15 -5.74 9.92
C ILE A 121 8.66 -4.59 10.79
N GLU A 122 9.76 -4.80 11.51
CA GLU A 122 10.50 -3.73 12.17
C GLU A 122 11.59 -3.21 11.23
N LYS A 123 11.44 -1.96 10.77
CA LYS A 123 12.38 -1.26 9.90
C LYS A 123 13.31 -0.39 10.74
N MET A 124 14.50 -0.09 10.21
CA MET A 124 15.51 0.75 10.89
C MET A 124 15.95 0.17 12.24
N SER A 125 15.93 -1.17 12.36
CA SER A 125 16.35 -1.93 13.53
C SER A 125 17.85 -2.19 13.51
N GLY A 126 18.60 -1.15 13.88
CA GLY A 126 20.06 -1.18 13.88
C GLY A 126 20.67 -0.75 12.55
N TYR A 127 22.00 -0.76 12.52
CA TYR A 127 22.80 -0.33 11.39
C TYR A 127 23.98 -1.29 11.21
N ILE A 128 24.17 -1.77 9.98
CA ILE A 128 25.33 -2.58 9.62
C ILE A 128 26.40 -1.62 9.11
N CYS A 129 27.49 -1.51 9.85
CA CYS A 129 28.64 -0.70 9.49
C CYS A 129 29.39 -1.34 8.31
N GLU A 130 29.40 -0.65 7.16
CA GLU A 130 30.03 -1.15 5.92
C GLU A 130 31.58 -1.21 6.02
N HIS A 131 32.18 -0.48 6.97
CA HIS A 131 33.65 -0.37 7.12
C HIS A 131 34.22 -1.16 8.31
N CYS A 132 33.38 -1.79 9.13
CA CYS A 132 33.84 -2.47 10.33
C CYS A 132 34.58 -3.79 10.03
N SER A 133 34.65 -4.18 8.76
CA SER A 133 35.41 -5.32 8.24
C SER A 133 36.84 -4.97 7.79
N GLU A 134 37.22 -3.68 7.81
CA GLU A 134 38.51 -3.18 7.31
C GLU A 134 39.52 -2.81 8.43
N CYS A 135 39.19 -3.12 9.69
CA CYS A 135 40.02 -2.82 10.87
C CYS A 135 40.86 -4.03 11.35
#